data_AF-A0A7S7SM62-F1
#
_entry.id   AF-A0A7S7SM62-F1
#
_cell.length_a   1.000
_cell.length_b   1.000
_cell.length_c   1.000
_cell.angle_alpha   90.00
_cell.angle_beta   90.00
_cell.angle_gamma   90.00
#
_symmetry.space_group_name_H-M   'P 1'
#
loop_
_entity.id
_entity.type
_entity.pdbx_description
1 polymer ?
#
loop_
_entity_poly.entity_id
_entity_poly.type
_entity_poly.pdbx_seq_one_letter_code
_entity_poly.pdbx_strand_id
1 'polypeptide(L)'
;MRVRIPRMLPTLLVLAPSLLAQAPDPQPDSVRARQLIQTRLPQEKYQRHSTAVEAIMRELATPGKDNIDHWALAGLLHDIDIAETANDLTRHGIVGAQILRHANFPGPVVYAVEAHDDRAGVARTSRLDHAVYCADQVYWLISATGHTIPSGQLNAANPEALWEQAQQVASKKPILDQITKECAAIERTMPQAIAAVQAASRKLQTAASN
;
A
#
# COMPACT_ATOMS: atom_id res chain seq x y z
N MET A 1 64.74 -64.24 -3.44
CA MET A 1 63.59 -63.74 -4.22
C MET A 1 62.73 -62.87 -3.29
N ARG A 2 62.82 -61.53 -3.38
CA ARG A 2 62.00 -60.60 -2.56
C ARG A 2 60.87 -60.06 -3.43
N VAL A 3 59.64 -60.43 -3.10
CA VAL A 3 58.42 -59.96 -3.77
C VAL A 3 58.15 -58.52 -3.34
N ARG A 4 58.19 -57.57 -4.27
CA ARG A 4 57.76 -56.18 -4.04
C ARG A 4 56.24 -56.10 -4.23
N ILE A 5 55.51 -55.80 -3.16
CA ILE A 5 54.07 -55.50 -3.21
C ILE A 5 53.91 -54.00 -3.57
N PRO A 6 53.18 -53.62 -4.61
CA PRO A 6 52.96 -52.22 -4.95
C PRO A 6 51.97 -51.60 -3.96
N ARG A 7 52.35 -50.45 -3.38
CA ARG A 7 51.44 -49.62 -2.58
C ARG A 7 50.48 -48.88 -3.52
N MET A 8 49.20 -49.24 -3.51
CA MET A 8 48.15 -48.41 -4.10
C MET A 8 47.91 -47.19 -3.21
N LEU A 9 48.09 -45.99 -3.75
CA LEU A 9 47.61 -44.76 -3.11
C LEU A 9 46.08 -44.73 -3.22
N PRO A 10 45.34 -44.40 -2.15
CA PRO A 10 43.90 -44.22 -2.26
C PRO A 10 43.65 -42.94 -3.06
N THR A 11 42.94 -43.06 -4.17
CA THR A 11 42.43 -41.92 -4.91
C THR A 11 41.39 -41.24 -4.03
N LEU A 12 41.74 -40.09 -3.44
CA LEU A 12 40.79 -39.26 -2.70
C LEU A 12 39.76 -38.74 -3.70
N LEU A 13 38.56 -39.31 -3.69
CA LEU A 13 37.42 -38.78 -4.45
C LEU A 13 37.01 -37.46 -3.80
N VAL A 14 37.45 -36.33 -4.38
CA VAL A 14 37.00 -35.00 -3.98
C VAL A 14 35.55 -34.87 -4.44
N LEU A 15 34.61 -35.07 -3.51
CA LEU A 15 33.21 -34.70 -3.69
C LEU A 15 33.17 -33.18 -3.95
N ALA A 16 32.86 -32.80 -5.19
CA ALA A 16 32.52 -31.41 -5.48
C ALA A 16 31.37 -30.99 -4.57
N PRO A 17 31.47 -29.83 -3.88
CA PRO A 17 30.38 -29.36 -3.05
C PRO A 17 29.15 -29.20 -3.95
N SER A 18 28.10 -29.95 -3.63
CA SER A 18 26.79 -29.82 -4.27
C SER A 18 26.41 -28.35 -4.27
N LEU A 19 26.17 -27.78 -5.47
CA LEU A 19 25.46 -26.52 -5.59
C LEU A 19 24.06 -26.76 -5.00
N LEU A 20 23.89 -26.48 -3.72
CA LEU A 20 22.59 -26.14 -3.18
C LEU A 20 22.15 -24.94 -4.02
N ALA A 21 21.15 -25.14 -4.88
CA ALA A 21 20.47 -24.04 -5.52
C ALA A 21 20.04 -23.08 -4.41
N GLN A 22 20.71 -21.93 -4.30
CA GLN A 22 20.24 -20.86 -3.44
C GLN A 22 18.81 -20.57 -3.88
N ALA A 23 17.87 -20.63 -2.93
CA ALA A 23 16.52 -20.16 -3.18
C ALA A 23 16.66 -18.75 -3.78
N PRO A 24 15.88 -18.41 -4.83
CA PRO A 24 15.94 -17.07 -5.39
C PRO A 24 15.78 -16.05 -4.26
N ASP A 25 16.59 -14.99 -4.29
CA ASP A 25 16.50 -13.94 -3.28
C ASP A 25 15.03 -13.52 -3.12
N PRO A 26 14.54 -13.37 -1.87
CA PRO A 26 13.17 -12.98 -1.64
C PRO A 26 12.91 -11.67 -2.38
N GLN A 27 11.97 -11.72 -3.31
CA GLN A 27 11.62 -10.58 -4.15
C GLN A 27 11.22 -9.37 -3.27
N PRO A 28 11.55 -8.12 -3.64
CA PRO A 28 11.16 -6.96 -2.85
C PRO A 28 9.65 -6.90 -2.62
N ASP A 29 9.24 -6.50 -1.42
CA ASP A 29 7.81 -6.42 -1.05
C ASP A 29 6.99 -5.55 -1.99
N SER A 30 7.60 -4.49 -2.56
CA SER A 30 6.94 -3.64 -3.57
C SER A 30 6.55 -4.41 -4.83
N VAL A 31 7.38 -5.33 -5.31
CA VAL A 31 7.09 -6.14 -6.49
C VAL A 31 6.06 -7.22 -6.15
N ARG A 32 6.21 -7.87 -5.01
CA ARG A 32 5.25 -8.86 -4.49
C ARG A 32 3.86 -8.24 -4.32
N ALA A 33 3.79 -7.02 -3.79
CA ALA A 33 2.54 -6.29 -3.59
C ALA A 33 1.84 -5.98 -4.93
N ARG A 34 2.58 -5.53 -5.95
CA ARG A 34 1.99 -5.26 -7.28
C ARG A 34 1.42 -6.53 -7.92
N GLN A 35 2.13 -7.67 -7.80
CA GLN A 35 1.62 -8.96 -8.28
C GLN A 35 0.34 -9.39 -7.54
N LEU A 36 0.29 -9.19 -6.22
CA LEU A 36 -0.91 -9.46 -5.44
C LEU A 36 -2.10 -8.59 -5.89
N ILE A 37 -1.89 -7.30 -6.11
CA ILE A 37 -2.94 -6.41 -6.59
C ILE A 37 -3.46 -6.83 -7.96
N GLN A 38 -2.58 -7.15 -8.90
CA GLN A 38 -2.97 -7.60 -10.23
C GLN A 38 -3.77 -8.91 -10.21
N THR A 39 -3.42 -9.83 -9.31
CA THR A 39 -4.08 -11.15 -9.22
C THR A 39 -5.38 -11.11 -8.43
N ARG A 40 -5.48 -10.27 -7.39
CA ARG A 40 -6.64 -10.20 -6.49
C ARG A 40 -7.70 -9.20 -6.95
N LEU A 41 -7.31 -8.14 -7.65
CA LEU A 41 -8.20 -7.05 -8.05
C LEU A 41 -8.37 -7.05 -9.58
N PRO A 42 -9.23 -7.92 -10.14
CA PRO A 42 -9.34 -8.08 -11.60
C PRO A 42 -9.95 -6.86 -12.31
N GLN A 43 -10.64 -5.98 -11.60
CA GLN A 43 -11.22 -4.76 -12.19
C GLN A 43 -10.22 -3.60 -12.10
N GLU A 44 -9.91 -2.97 -13.23
CA GLU A 44 -8.94 -1.88 -13.31
C GLU A 44 -9.24 -0.72 -12.34
N LYS A 45 -10.51 -0.44 -12.05
CA LYS A 45 -10.89 0.64 -11.13
C LYS A 45 -10.28 0.45 -9.73
N TYR A 46 -10.21 -0.79 -9.24
CA TYR A 46 -9.64 -1.09 -7.93
C TYR A 46 -8.11 -0.96 -7.96
N GLN A 47 -7.46 -1.43 -9.03
CA GLN A 47 -6.02 -1.27 -9.20
C GLN A 47 -5.61 0.20 -9.30
N ARG A 48 -6.39 1.01 -10.03
CA ARG A 48 -6.18 2.46 -10.16
C ARG A 48 -6.34 3.18 -8.82
N HIS A 49 -7.37 2.81 -8.04
CA HIS A 49 -7.58 3.31 -6.68
C HIS A 49 -6.40 2.97 -5.77
N SER A 50 -6.06 1.69 -5.63
CA SER A 50 -4.91 1.24 -4.83
C SER A 50 -3.60 1.92 -5.22
N THR A 51 -3.35 2.10 -6.51
CA THR A 51 -2.15 2.80 -7.01
C THR A 51 -2.17 4.30 -6.68
N ALA A 52 -3.35 4.93 -6.71
CA ALA A 52 -3.49 6.32 -6.29
C ALA A 52 -3.26 6.48 -4.78
N VAL A 53 -3.81 5.59 -3.96
CA VAL A 53 -3.60 5.62 -2.50
C VAL A 53 -2.15 5.30 -2.13
N GLU A 54 -1.46 4.38 -2.84
CA GLU A 54 0.00 4.19 -2.71
C GLU A 54 0.74 5.52 -2.89
N ALA A 55 0.43 6.25 -3.97
CA ALA A 55 1.10 7.52 -4.28
C ALA A 55 0.77 8.60 -3.23
N ILE A 56 -0.49 8.71 -2.79
CA ILE A 56 -0.91 9.65 -1.74
C ILE A 56 -0.18 9.36 -0.43
N MET A 57 -0.10 8.10 -0.03
CA MET A 57 0.60 7.68 1.18
C MET A 57 2.08 8.09 1.14
N ARG A 58 2.75 7.97 -0.01
CA ARG A 58 4.14 8.43 -0.16
C ARG A 58 4.28 9.94 0.05
N GLU A 59 3.31 10.75 -0.40
CA GLU A 59 3.33 12.20 -0.20
C GLU A 59 2.98 12.61 1.24
N LEU A 60 2.15 11.83 1.93
CA LEU A 60 1.78 12.13 3.31
C LEU A 60 2.88 11.76 4.31
N ALA A 61 3.69 10.74 4.01
CA ALA A 61 4.78 10.28 4.87
C ALA A 61 5.82 11.38 5.13
N THR A 62 6.26 11.50 6.38
CA THR A 62 7.26 12.50 6.79
C THR A 62 8.67 11.90 6.76
N PRO A 63 9.60 12.40 5.93
CA PRO A 63 10.96 11.88 5.86
C PRO A 63 11.67 11.91 7.22
N GLY A 64 12.38 10.82 7.56
CA GLY A 64 13.08 10.68 8.83
C GLY A 64 12.21 10.38 10.05
N LYS A 65 10.87 10.44 9.91
CA LYS A 65 9.90 10.07 10.96
C LYS A 65 9.12 8.81 10.60
N ASP A 66 8.67 8.71 9.36
CA ASP A 66 7.79 7.66 8.88
C ASP A 66 8.56 6.68 7.96
N ASN A 67 8.25 5.38 8.03
CA ASN A 67 8.76 4.39 7.08
C ASN A 67 7.96 4.49 5.77
N ILE A 68 8.51 5.20 4.78
CA ILE A 68 7.84 5.49 3.51
C ILE A 68 7.47 4.21 2.75
N ASP A 69 8.27 3.15 2.85
CA ASP A 69 7.97 1.88 2.17
C ASP A 69 6.77 1.18 2.81
N HIS A 70 6.65 1.19 4.15
CA HIS A 70 5.44 0.69 4.81
C HIS A 70 4.20 1.53 4.47
N TRP A 71 4.33 2.85 4.38
CA TRP A 71 3.23 3.73 3.97
C TRP A 71 2.76 3.42 2.56
N ALA A 72 3.70 3.27 1.62
CA ALA A 72 3.39 2.89 0.25
C ALA A 72 2.72 1.50 0.18
N LEU A 73 3.26 0.50 0.88
CA LEU A 73 2.68 -0.84 0.91
C LEU A 73 1.26 -0.85 1.48
N ALA A 74 1.03 -0.15 2.60
CA ALA A 74 -0.30 -0.06 3.19
C ALA A 74 -1.30 0.60 2.24
N GLY A 75 -0.92 1.72 1.59
CA GLY A 75 -1.77 2.37 0.60
C GLY A 75 -2.07 1.48 -0.60
N LEU A 76 -1.08 0.75 -1.11
CA LEU A 76 -1.26 -0.16 -2.24
C LEU A 76 -2.15 -1.35 -1.88
N LEU A 77 -2.07 -1.86 -0.65
CA LEU A 77 -2.66 -3.15 -0.26
C LEU A 77 -3.94 -3.04 0.57
N HIS A 78 -4.37 -1.85 1.00
CA HIS A 78 -5.54 -1.67 1.88
C HIS A 78 -6.79 -2.39 1.37
N ASP A 79 -7.05 -2.26 0.07
CA ASP A 79 -8.22 -2.81 -0.61
C ASP A 79 -8.02 -4.21 -1.21
N ILE A 80 -6.97 -4.94 -0.86
CA ILE A 80 -6.62 -6.21 -1.50
C ILE A 80 -7.72 -7.28 -1.44
N ASP A 81 -8.65 -7.17 -0.49
CA ASP A 81 -9.78 -8.09 -0.29
C ASP A 81 -11.11 -7.58 -0.85
N ILE A 82 -11.17 -6.36 -1.40
CA ILE A 82 -12.45 -5.70 -1.76
C ILE A 82 -13.30 -6.51 -2.74
N ALA A 83 -12.64 -7.23 -3.66
CA ALA A 83 -13.33 -8.09 -4.62
C ALA A 83 -14.04 -9.29 -3.96
N GLU A 84 -13.49 -9.80 -2.84
CA GLU A 84 -14.06 -10.91 -2.07
C GLU A 84 -15.11 -10.41 -1.06
N THR A 85 -14.91 -9.23 -0.50
CA THR A 85 -15.74 -8.66 0.59
C THR A 85 -16.85 -7.73 0.10
N ALA A 86 -16.99 -7.51 -1.22
CA ALA A 86 -17.98 -6.59 -1.79
C ALA A 86 -19.43 -6.84 -1.34
N ASN A 87 -19.79 -8.09 -1.02
CA ASN A 87 -21.13 -8.46 -0.53
C ASN A 87 -21.28 -8.34 1.00
N ASP A 88 -20.17 -8.21 1.73
CA ASP A 88 -20.14 -8.07 3.19
C ASP A 88 -18.90 -7.27 3.62
N LEU A 89 -19.06 -5.95 3.65
CA LEU A 89 -17.98 -5.02 3.96
C LEU A 89 -17.59 -4.99 5.44
N THR A 90 -18.27 -5.73 6.32
CA THR A 90 -17.83 -5.88 7.73
C THR A 90 -16.56 -6.74 7.84
N ARG A 91 -16.26 -7.53 6.81
CA ARG A 91 -15.07 -8.38 6.70
C ARG A 91 -13.89 -7.68 6.02
N HIS A 92 -14.13 -6.53 5.40
CA HIS A 92 -13.13 -5.76 4.67
C HIS A 92 -12.02 -5.28 5.61
N GLY A 93 -10.77 -5.35 5.15
CA GLY A 93 -9.59 -5.11 5.98
C GLY A 93 -9.19 -6.35 6.80
N ILE A 94 -10.14 -7.07 7.41
CA ILE A 94 -9.87 -8.30 8.17
C ILE A 94 -9.36 -9.41 7.23
N VAL A 95 -10.07 -9.64 6.12
CA VAL A 95 -9.65 -10.61 5.11
C VAL A 95 -8.34 -10.16 4.45
N GLY A 96 -8.20 -8.87 4.16
CA GLY A 96 -6.97 -8.26 3.64
C GLY A 96 -5.78 -8.54 4.53
N ALA A 97 -5.91 -8.31 5.84
CA ALA A 97 -4.86 -8.60 6.81
C ALA A 97 -4.50 -10.09 6.85
N GLN A 98 -5.46 -11.00 6.78
CA GLN A 98 -5.19 -12.45 6.72
C GLN A 98 -4.36 -12.81 5.47
N ILE A 99 -4.72 -12.26 4.31
CA ILE A 99 -3.98 -12.46 3.05
C ILE A 99 -2.52 -12.02 3.22
N LEU A 100 -2.31 -10.83 3.78
CA LEU A 100 -0.98 -10.25 3.94
C LEU A 100 -0.13 -10.99 4.98
N ARG A 101 -0.73 -11.49 6.07
CA ARG A 101 -0.04 -12.35 7.05
C ARG A 101 0.45 -13.65 6.40
N HIS A 102 -0.41 -14.33 5.64
CA HIS A 102 -0.02 -15.55 4.94
C HIS A 102 1.05 -15.30 3.87
N ALA A 103 0.99 -14.14 3.23
CA ALA A 103 2.02 -13.69 2.31
C ALA A 103 3.24 -13.09 3.02
N ASN A 104 3.40 -13.20 4.35
CA ASN A 104 4.59 -12.73 5.08
C ASN A 104 4.98 -11.27 4.77
N PHE A 105 4.00 -10.36 4.74
CA PHE A 105 4.23 -8.91 4.69
C PHE A 105 4.53 -8.35 6.09
N PRO A 106 5.15 -7.16 6.18
CA PRO A 106 5.48 -6.54 7.46
C PRO A 106 4.25 -6.36 8.36
N GLY A 107 4.37 -6.73 9.64
CA GLY A 107 3.30 -6.64 10.63
C GLY A 107 2.61 -5.26 10.73
N PRO A 108 3.34 -4.13 10.71
CA PRO A 108 2.72 -2.80 10.69
C PRO A 108 1.83 -2.55 9.48
N VAL A 109 2.22 -3.06 8.29
CA VAL A 109 1.41 -2.95 7.07
C VAL A 109 0.15 -3.79 7.20
N VAL A 110 0.28 -5.03 7.67
CA VAL A 110 -0.84 -5.94 7.93
C VAL A 110 -1.88 -5.28 8.85
N TYR A 111 -1.44 -4.69 9.96
CA TYR A 111 -2.34 -4.06 10.93
C TYR A 111 -3.00 -2.80 10.36
N ALA A 112 -2.25 -1.98 9.63
CA ALA A 112 -2.81 -0.80 8.98
C ALA A 112 -3.92 -1.19 7.99
N VAL A 113 -3.74 -2.26 7.21
CA VAL A 113 -4.80 -2.82 6.35
C VAL A 113 -5.98 -3.35 7.16
N GLU A 114 -5.76 -3.94 8.33
CA GLU A 114 -6.86 -4.40 9.19
C GLU A 114 -7.71 -3.25 9.75
N ALA A 115 -7.07 -2.13 10.09
CA ALA A 115 -7.67 -0.98 10.78
C ALA A 115 -8.11 0.18 9.86
N HIS A 116 -7.91 0.07 8.54
CA HIS A 116 -8.17 1.17 7.62
C HIS A 116 -9.66 1.48 7.43
N ASP A 117 -10.56 0.57 7.83
CA ASP A 117 -12.01 0.72 7.70
C ASP A 117 -12.71 0.57 9.05
N ASP A 118 -13.56 1.54 9.41
CA ASP A 118 -14.27 1.54 10.70
C ASP A 118 -15.24 0.36 10.85
N ARG A 119 -15.73 -0.22 9.75
CA ARG A 119 -16.68 -1.35 9.75
C ARG A 119 -16.07 -2.62 10.33
N ALA A 120 -14.75 -2.77 10.26
CA ALA A 120 -14.03 -3.88 10.87
C ALA A 120 -14.00 -3.79 12.40
N GLY A 121 -14.28 -2.62 12.98
CA GLY A 121 -14.26 -2.41 14.43
C GLY A 121 -12.85 -2.45 15.03
N VAL A 122 -11.80 -2.33 14.21
CA VAL A 122 -10.40 -2.37 14.64
C VAL A 122 -9.91 -0.93 14.85
N ALA A 123 -9.41 -0.63 16.04
CA ALA A 123 -8.93 0.70 16.38
C ALA A 123 -7.61 1.02 15.65
N ARG A 124 -7.51 2.22 15.09
CA ARG A 124 -6.22 2.77 14.61
C ARG A 124 -5.39 3.23 15.80
N THR A 125 -4.12 2.86 15.83
CA THR A 125 -3.23 3.11 16.99
C THR A 125 -1.89 3.75 16.62
N SER A 126 -1.51 3.67 15.34
CA SER A 126 -0.27 4.20 14.81
C SER A 126 -0.51 5.29 13.77
N ARG A 127 0.52 6.11 13.51
CA ARG A 127 0.49 7.09 12.41
C ARG A 127 0.21 6.44 11.05
N LEU A 128 0.71 5.23 10.82
CA LEU A 128 0.48 4.50 9.56
C LEU A 128 -1.00 4.14 9.40
N ASP A 129 -1.65 3.71 10.48
CA ASP A 129 -3.06 3.31 10.45
C ASP A 129 -3.96 4.53 10.20
N HIS A 130 -3.68 5.64 10.89
CA HIS A 130 -4.35 6.93 10.65
C HIS A 130 -4.11 7.44 9.23
N ALA A 131 -2.90 7.26 8.70
CA ALA A 131 -2.53 7.70 7.37
C ALA A 131 -3.30 6.98 6.28
N VAL A 132 -3.41 5.65 6.34
CA VAL A 132 -4.10 4.89 5.30
C VAL A 132 -5.59 5.23 5.26
N TYR A 133 -6.23 5.41 6.42
CA TYR A 133 -7.60 5.91 6.50
C TYR A 133 -7.72 7.32 5.88
N CYS A 134 -6.86 8.26 6.28
CA CYS A 134 -6.85 9.61 5.74
C CYS A 134 -6.66 9.60 4.20
N ALA A 135 -5.69 8.84 3.69
CA ALA A 135 -5.36 8.78 2.27
C ALA A 135 -6.52 8.23 1.42
N ASP A 136 -7.11 7.09 1.83
CA ASP A 136 -8.24 6.49 1.13
C ASP A 136 -9.46 7.42 1.14
N GLN A 137 -9.79 8.00 2.29
CA GLN A 137 -10.97 8.83 2.39
C GLN A 137 -10.82 10.18 1.69
N VAL A 138 -9.62 10.77 1.67
CA VAL A 138 -9.36 12.01 0.91
C VAL A 138 -9.42 11.72 -0.60
N TYR A 139 -8.96 10.55 -1.06
CA TYR A 139 -9.16 10.12 -2.46
C TYR A 139 -10.64 10.12 -2.83
N TRP A 140 -11.49 9.49 -2.02
CA TRP A 140 -12.92 9.41 -2.29
C TRP A 140 -13.64 10.75 -2.10
N LEU A 141 -13.15 11.61 -1.22
CA LEU A 141 -13.66 12.95 -1.01
C LEU A 141 -13.46 13.81 -2.27
N ILE A 142 -12.24 13.82 -2.81
CA ILE A 142 -11.92 14.52 -4.07
C ILE A 142 -12.64 13.90 -5.26
N SER A 143 -12.75 12.58 -5.32
CA SER A 143 -13.51 11.92 -6.38
C SER A 143 -14.99 12.33 -6.37
N ALA A 144 -15.57 12.53 -5.17
CA ALA A 144 -16.95 12.97 -5.02
C ALA A 144 -17.20 14.44 -5.40
N THR A 145 -16.14 15.26 -5.57
CA THR A 145 -16.27 16.61 -6.14
C THR A 145 -16.25 16.61 -7.67
N GLY A 146 -16.13 15.44 -8.31
CA GLY A 146 -16.15 15.25 -9.76
C GLY A 146 -14.75 15.22 -10.40
N HIS A 147 -13.68 15.29 -9.59
CA HIS A 147 -12.32 15.16 -10.10
C HIS A 147 -11.89 13.69 -10.22
N THR A 148 -11.16 13.37 -11.29
CA THR A 148 -10.46 12.08 -11.40
C THR A 148 -9.04 12.20 -10.87
N ILE A 149 -8.46 11.09 -10.42
CA ILE A 149 -7.05 11.02 -10.02
C ILE A 149 -6.38 9.94 -10.90
N PRO A 150 -5.37 10.29 -11.72
CA PRO A 150 -4.79 11.62 -11.87
C PRO A 150 -5.62 12.57 -12.78
N SER A 151 -5.43 13.88 -12.62
CA SER A 151 -6.08 14.92 -13.45
C SER A 151 -5.33 16.25 -13.46
N GLY A 152 -5.22 16.87 -14.64
CA GLY A 152 -4.61 18.20 -14.79
C GLY A 152 -5.47 19.30 -14.18
N GLN A 153 -6.81 19.17 -14.27
CA GLN A 153 -7.74 20.10 -13.64
C GLN A 153 -7.63 20.06 -12.12
N LEU A 154 -7.55 18.86 -11.54
CA LEU A 154 -7.31 18.69 -10.10
C LEU A 154 -5.99 19.36 -9.69
N ASN A 155 -4.93 19.17 -10.48
CA ASN A 155 -3.59 19.66 -10.15
C ASN A 155 -3.46 21.18 -10.21
N ALA A 156 -4.33 21.87 -10.96
CA ALA A 156 -4.34 23.33 -11.10
C ALA A 156 -5.24 24.04 -10.07
N ALA A 157 -6.10 23.29 -9.36
CA ALA A 157 -7.02 23.86 -8.39
C ALA A 157 -6.32 24.23 -7.07
N ASN A 158 -6.87 25.21 -6.35
CA ASN A 158 -6.40 25.59 -5.03
C ASN A 158 -6.90 24.56 -3.97
N PRO A 159 -6.03 24.00 -3.09
CA PRO A 159 -6.43 23.00 -2.10
C PRO A 159 -7.52 23.45 -1.11
N GLU A 160 -7.51 24.71 -0.71
CA GLU A 160 -8.50 25.29 0.20
C GLU A 160 -9.87 25.36 -0.47
N ALA A 161 -9.93 25.81 -1.73
CA ALA A 161 -11.16 25.80 -2.52
C ALA A 161 -11.69 24.38 -2.77
N LEU A 162 -10.82 23.39 -3.01
CA LEU A 162 -11.20 21.98 -3.12
C LEU A 162 -11.77 21.45 -1.80
N TRP A 163 -11.20 21.86 -0.67
CA TRP A 163 -11.72 21.51 0.64
C TRP A 163 -13.10 22.13 0.91
N GLU A 164 -13.30 23.40 0.55
CA GLU A 164 -14.62 24.05 0.62
C GLU A 164 -15.65 23.32 -0.23
N GLN A 165 -15.29 22.97 -1.47
CA GLN A 165 -16.16 22.21 -2.38
C GLN A 165 -16.50 20.83 -1.80
N ALA A 166 -15.51 20.12 -1.25
CA ALA A 166 -15.70 18.81 -0.63
C ALA A 166 -16.66 18.84 0.56
N GLN A 167 -16.65 19.90 1.37
CA GLN A 167 -17.57 20.07 2.50
C GLN A 167 -19.03 20.22 2.07
N GLN A 168 -19.28 20.64 0.83
CA GLN A 168 -20.64 20.76 0.29
C GLN A 168 -21.20 19.43 -0.23
N VAL A 169 -20.39 18.38 -0.36
CA VAL A 169 -20.82 17.07 -0.86
C VAL A 169 -21.67 16.35 0.20
N ALA A 170 -23.00 16.33 -0.01
CA ALA A 170 -23.97 15.80 0.95
C ALA A 170 -23.67 14.37 1.42
N SER A 171 -23.23 13.49 0.52
CA SER A 171 -22.90 12.08 0.84
C SER A 171 -21.63 11.93 1.69
N LYS A 172 -20.78 12.95 1.76
CA LYS A 172 -19.53 12.93 2.52
C LYS A 172 -19.63 13.64 3.87
N LYS A 173 -20.64 14.50 4.08
CA LYS A 173 -20.86 15.22 5.34
C LYS A 173 -20.75 14.35 6.60
N PRO A 174 -21.33 13.13 6.67
CA PRO A 174 -21.28 12.32 7.90
C PRO A 174 -19.87 11.89 8.33
N ILE A 175 -18.90 11.88 7.40
CA ILE A 175 -17.55 11.38 7.67
C ILE A 175 -16.49 12.49 7.73
N LEU A 176 -16.84 13.76 7.48
CA LEU A 176 -15.86 14.87 7.40
C LEU A 176 -15.09 15.06 8.72
N ASP A 177 -15.77 15.00 9.86
CA ASP A 177 -15.14 15.17 11.16
C ASP A 177 -14.12 14.05 11.42
N GLN A 178 -14.48 12.82 11.07
CA GLN A 178 -13.61 11.65 11.20
C GLN A 178 -12.39 11.79 10.28
N ILE A 179 -12.59 12.12 9.00
CA ILE A 179 -11.47 12.33 8.06
C ILE A 179 -10.52 13.42 8.58
N THR A 180 -11.07 14.56 9.02
CA THR A 180 -10.29 15.68 9.53
C THR A 180 -9.46 15.27 10.74
N LYS A 181 -10.04 14.51 11.69
CA LYS A 181 -9.34 13.98 12.87
C LYS A 181 -8.21 13.03 12.49
N GLU A 182 -8.44 12.13 11.54
CA GLU A 182 -7.48 11.13 11.09
C GLU A 182 -6.30 11.76 10.36
N CYS A 183 -6.56 12.74 9.49
CA CYS A 183 -5.51 13.53 8.86
C CYS A 183 -4.75 14.39 9.88
N ALA A 184 -5.42 14.95 10.89
CA ALA A 184 -4.77 15.69 11.97
C ALA A 184 -3.85 14.79 12.82
N ALA A 185 -4.21 13.52 13.04
CA ALA A 185 -3.39 12.54 13.76
C ALA A 185 -2.04 12.27 13.08
N ILE A 186 -1.94 12.52 11.78
CA ILE A 186 -0.68 12.46 11.03
C ILE A 186 -0.01 13.83 10.82
N GLU A 187 -0.49 14.86 11.53
CA GLU A 187 -0.02 16.25 11.46
C GLU A 187 -0.25 16.87 10.08
N ARG A 188 -1.44 16.64 9.50
CA ARG A 188 -1.86 17.24 8.23
C ARG A 188 -3.22 17.92 8.41
N THR A 189 -3.32 19.14 7.91
CA THR A 189 -4.62 19.78 7.69
C THR A 189 -5.30 19.18 6.44
N MET A 190 -6.62 19.37 6.28
CA MET A 190 -7.32 18.92 5.08
C MET A 190 -6.74 19.53 3.78
N PRO A 191 -6.45 20.84 3.69
CA PRO A 191 -5.75 21.38 2.53
C PRO A 191 -4.38 20.74 2.26
N GLN A 192 -3.60 20.43 3.30
CA GLN A 192 -2.33 19.72 3.13
C GLN A 192 -2.51 18.29 2.63
N ALA A 193 -3.52 17.57 3.11
CA ALA A 193 -3.84 16.23 2.63
C ALA A 193 -4.31 16.26 1.16
N ILE A 194 -5.10 17.26 0.77
CA ILE A 194 -5.51 17.48 -0.63
C ILE A 194 -4.30 17.83 -1.51
N ALA A 195 -3.38 18.67 -1.03
CA ALA A 195 -2.15 18.99 -1.74
C ALA A 195 -1.28 17.73 -1.97
N ALA A 196 -1.28 16.78 -1.03
CA ALA A 196 -0.66 15.47 -1.20
C ALA A 196 -1.34 14.65 -2.30
N VAL A 197 -2.68 14.68 -2.40
CA VAL A 197 -3.40 14.08 -3.55
C VAL A 197 -2.98 14.69 -4.88
N GLN A 198 -2.85 16.01 -4.94
CA GLN A 198 -2.38 16.68 -6.17
C GLN A 198 -0.93 16.32 -6.51
N ALA A 199 -0.05 16.20 -5.53
CA ALA A 199 1.33 15.77 -5.74
C ALA A 199 1.41 14.33 -6.25
N ALA A 200 0.62 13.42 -5.67
CA ALA A 200 0.47 12.06 -6.15
C ALA A 200 -0.08 12.01 -7.59
N SER A 201 -1.14 12.76 -7.87
CA SER A 201 -1.76 12.90 -9.19
C SER A 201 -0.75 13.34 -10.26
N ARG A 202 0.10 14.35 -9.98
CA ARG A 202 1.17 14.79 -10.89
C ARG A 202 2.15 13.66 -11.20
N LYS A 203 2.61 12.93 -10.18
CA LYS A 203 3.58 11.82 -10.35
C LYS A 203 3.00 10.68 -11.21
N LEU A 204 1.72 10.35 -10.99
CA LEU A 204 1.02 9.33 -11.78
C LEU A 204 0.83 9.75 -13.25
N GLN A 205 0.55 11.03 -13.50
CA GLN A 205 0.48 11.58 -14.86
C GLN A 205 1.80 11.47 -15.61
N THR A 206 2.91 11.83 -14.95
CA THR A 206 4.25 11.71 -15.54
C THR A 206 4.59 10.26 -15.83
N ALA A 207 4.28 9.34 -14.92
CA ALA A 207 4.55 7.91 -15.11
C ALA A 207 3.74 7.28 -16.26
N ALA A 208 2.55 7.79 -16.56
CA ALA A 208 1.73 7.33 -17.69
C ALA A 208 2.17 7.91 -19.05
N SER A 209 2.99 8.97 -19.05
CA SER A 209 3.47 9.64 -20.26
C SER A 209 4.83 9.15 -20.73
N ASN A 210 5.48 8.27 -19.96
CA ASN A 210 6.78 7.65 -20.23
C ASN A 210 6.61 6.17 -20.56
#